data_AF-A0A1F3XSP8-F1
#
_entry.id   AF-A0A1F3XSP8-F1
#
_cell.length_a   1.000
_cell.length_b   1.000
_cell.length_c   1.000
_cell.angle_alpha   90.00
_cell.angle_beta   90.00
_cell.angle_gamma   90.00
#
_symmetry.space_group_name_H-M   'P 1'
#
loop_
_entity.id
_entity.type
_entity.pdbx_description
1 polymer ?
#
loop_
_entity_poly.entity_id
_entity_poly.type
_entity_poly.pdbx_seq_one_letter_code
_entity_poly.pdbx_strand_id
1 'polypeptide(L)' 'MPRGASPKREREYEKLKSQFEETGRYKGREKEVASRIVNKQRARFGETKAAKTKAKGRSGGPKKAA' A
#
# COMPACT_ATOMS: atom_id res chain seq x y z
N MET A 1 6.32 9.05 0.88
CA MET A 1 4.95 8.98 0.33
C MET A 1 4.98 8.55 -1.15
N PRO A 2 4.10 7.66 -1.64
CA PRO A 2 4.06 7.31 -3.07
C PRO A 2 3.53 8.48 -3.91
N ARG A 3 4.14 8.71 -5.08
CA ARG A 3 3.75 9.78 -6.00
C ARG A 3 2.29 9.63 -6.44
N GLY A 4 1.54 10.74 -6.49
CA GLY A 4 0.12 10.77 -6.86
C GLY A 4 -0.85 10.51 -5.70
N ALA A 5 -0.43 10.77 -4.46
CA ALA A 5 -1.35 10.89 -3.33
C ALA A 5 -1.97 12.30 -3.31
N SER A 6 -3.18 12.46 -2.78
CA SER A 6 -3.76 13.80 -2.60
C SER A 6 -3.01 14.55 -1.49
N PRO A 7 -2.99 15.91 -1.51
CA PRO A 7 -2.32 16.70 -0.46
C PRO A 7 -2.76 16.35 0.96
N LYS A 8 -4.02 15.92 1.12
CA LYS A 8 -4.56 15.42 2.41
C LYS A 8 -3.81 14.19 2.90
N ARG A 9 -3.56 13.23 2.00
CA ARG A 9 -2.85 11.98 2.33
C ARG A 9 -1.40 12.22 2.66
N GLU A 10 -0.74 13.14 1.97
CA GLU A 10 0.66 13.50 2.25
C GLU A 10 0.82 14.04 3.67
N ARG A 11 -0.07 14.93 4.11
CA ARG A 11 -0.09 15.44 5.49
C ARG A 11 -0.35 14.34 6.52
N GLU A 12 -1.27 13.42 6.22
CA GLU A 12 -1.59 12.29 7.10
C GLU A 12 -0.41 11.35 7.28
N TYR A 13 0.34 11.08 6.21
CA TYR A 13 1.57 10.29 6.27
C TYR A 13 2.64 10.93 7.14
N GLU A 14 2.93 12.22 6.95
CA GLU A 14 3.94 12.90 7.76
C GLU A 14 3.54 12.92 9.25
N LYS A 15 2.24 13.11 9.55
CA LYS A 15 1.73 13.06 10.92
C LYS A 15 1.91 11.68 11.55
N LEU A 16 1.53 10.61 10.86
CA LEU A 16 1.68 9.25 11.35
C LEU A 16 3.15 8.86 11.54
N LYS A 17 4.00 9.26 10.58
CA LYS A 17 5.44 9.03 10.66
C LYS A 17 6.04 9.72 11.89
N SER A 18 5.76 11.02 12.10
CA SER A 18 6.23 11.77 13.29
C SER A 18 5.77 11.10 14.58
N GLN A 19 4.49 10.73 14.66
CA GLN A 19 3.95 10.02 15.83
C GLN A 19 4.66 8.68 16.09
N PHE A 20 5.01 7.92 15.06
CA PHE A 20 5.72 6.65 15.22
C PHE A 20 7.19 6.84 15.58
N GLU A 21 7.83 7.89 15.09
CA GLU A 21 9.20 8.28 15.47
C GLU A 21 9.24 8.75 16.93
N GLU A 22 8.29 9.58 17.36
CA GLU A 22 8.17 10.07 18.74
C GLU A 22 7.84 8.95 19.73
N THR A 23 6.92 8.06 19.40
CA THR A 23 6.52 6.96 20.29
C THR A 23 7.50 5.78 20.25
N GLY A 24 8.39 5.72 19.25
CA GLY A 24 9.33 4.60 19.06
C GLY A 24 8.66 3.24 18.78
N ARG A 25 7.34 3.20 18.52
CA ARG A 25 6.57 1.95 18.41
C ARG A 25 7.01 1.06 17.26
N TYR A 26 7.56 1.66 16.20
CA TYR A 26 7.95 0.96 14.97
C TYR A 26 9.37 1.30 14.56
N LYS A 27 10.33 1.26 15.50
CA LYS A 27 11.74 1.63 15.28
C LYS A 27 12.30 1.03 13.97
N GLY A 28 12.67 1.89 13.02
CA GLY A 28 13.24 1.52 11.71
C GLY A 28 12.22 1.12 10.63
N ARG A 29 10.92 1.09 10.94
CA ARG A 29 9.81 0.77 10.01
C ARG A 29 8.71 1.84 9.99
N GLU A 30 8.92 2.99 10.62
CA GLU A 30 7.95 4.08 10.79
C GLU A 30 7.41 4.53 9.42
N LYS A 31 8.32 4.77 8.47
CA LYS A 31 7.99 5.20 7.10
C LYS A 31 7.19 4.13 6.34
N GLU A 32 7.52 2.85 6.52
CA GLU A 32 6.83 1.73 5.88
C GLU A 32 5.41 1.59 6.44
N VAL A 33 5.25 1.63 7.76
CA VAL A 33 3.97 1.49 8.45
C VAL A 33 3.06 2.67 8.13
N ALA A 34 3.58 3.91 8.18
CA ALA A 34 2.83 5.10 7.81
C ALA A 34 2.34 5.02 6.35
N SER A 35 3.22 4.59 5.43
CA SER A 35 2.85 4.39 4.02
C SER A 35 1.76 3.32 3.85
N ARG A 36 1.85 2.20 4.57
CA ARG A 36 0.84 1.13 4.53
C ARG A 36 -0.52 1.58 5.03
N ILE A 37 -0.55 2.35 6.13
CA ILE A 37 -1.80 2.88 6.67
C ILE A 37 -2.49 3.77 5.64
N VAL A 38 -1.75 4.72 5.07
CA VAL A 38 -2.33 5.64 4.09
C VAL A 38 -2.74 4.91 2.80
N ASN A 39 -1.93 3.97 2.30
CA ASN A 39 -2.31 3.18 1.13
C ASN A 39 -3.59 2.36 1.38
N LYS A 40 -3.75 1.78 2.59
CA LYS A 40 -4.96 1.06 2.98
C LYS A 40 -6.17 1.99 3.01
N GLN A 41 -6.02 3.20 3.54
CA GLN A 41 -7.09 4.18 3.51
C GLN A 41 -7.44 4.57 2.07
N ARG A 42 -6.46 4.92 1.24
CA ARG A 42 -6.69 5.24 -0.18
C ARG A 42 -7.46 4.14 -0.91
N ALA A 43 -7.12 2.87 -0.66
CA ALA A 43 -7.85 1.74 -1.21
C ALA A 43 -9.31 1.67 -0.71
N ARG A 44 -9.54 1.88 0.60
CA ARG A 44 -10.89 1.91 1.18
C ARG A 44 -11.76 3.07 0.66
N PHE A 45 -11.15 4.21 0.36
CA PHE A 45 -11.84 5.40 -0.15
C PHE A 45 -11.87 5.48 -1.69
N GLY A 46 -11.36 4.47 -2.40
CA GLY A 46 -11.34 4.46 -3.87
C GLY A 46 -10.37 5.47 -4.49
N GLU A 47 -9.42 6.03 -3.73
CA GLU A 47 -8.40 6.98 -4.19
C GLU A 47 -7.21 6.30 -4.90
N THR A 48 -7.25 4.97 -5.00
CA THR A 48 -6.29 4.18 -5.77
C THR A 48 -6.98 3.60 -6.99
N LYS A 49 -6.34 3.68 -8.15
CA LYS A 49 -6.73 2.85 -9.29
C LYS A 49 -6.65 1.39 -8.85
N ALA A 50 -7.75 0.65 -8.99
CA ALA A 50 -7.72 -0.78 -8.77
C ALA A 50 -6.58 -1.35 -9.62
N ALA A 51 -5.59 -1.95 -8.96
CA ALA A 51 -4.59 -2.70 -9.69
C ALA A 51 -5.37 -3.79 -10.41
N LYS A 52 -5.46 -3.72 -11.74
CA LYS A 52 -5.95 -4.85 -12.53
C LYS A 52 -4.99 -5.98 -12.18
N THR A 53 -5.43 -6.90 -11.33
CA THR A 53 -4.83 -8.22 -11.19
C THR A 53 -4.95 -8.84 -12.58
N LYS A 54 -3.98 -8.58 -13.46
CA LYS A 54 -3.70 -9.52 -14.55
C LYS A 54 -3.31 -10.78 -13.80
N ALA A 55 -4.27 -11.66 -13.58
CA ALA A 55 -4.04 -13.07 -13.44
C ALA A 55 -3.31 -13.46 -14.73
N LYS A 56 -1.99 -13.25 -14.77
CA LYS A 56 -1.13 -13.82 -15.79
C LYS A 56 -1.24 -15.30 -15.51
N GLY A 57 -2.12 -15.95 -16.27
CA GLY A 57 -2.40 -17.36 -16.20
C GLY A 57 -1.07 -18.06 -15.98
N ARG A 58 -0.94 -18.71 -14.82
CA ARG A 58 0.09 -19.71 -14.63
C ARG A 58 -0.18 -20.70 -15.75
N SER A 59 0.65 -20.63 -16.77
CA SER A 59 0.74 -21.58 -17.86
C SER A 59 1.05 -22.96 -17.26
N GLY A 60 0.00 -23.66 -16.83
CA GLY A 60 -0.01 -25.10 -16.65
C GLY A 60 -0.64 -25.69 -17.91
N GLY A 61 0.20 -26.19 -18.81
CA GLY A 61 -0.22 -26.75 -20.10
C GLY A 61 -1.17 -27.94 -19.98
N PRO A 62 -1.80 -28.36 -21.09
CA PRO A 62 -2.79 -29.43 -21.06
C PRO A 62 -2.06 -30.76 -20.78
N LYS A 63 -2.30 -31.36 -19.62
CA LYS A 63 -1.99 -32.78 -19.44
C LYS A 63 -3.13 -33.58 -20.07
N LYS A 64 -2.92 -33.99 -21.32
CA LYS A 64 -3.66 -35.08 -21.96
C LYS A 64 -3.61 -36.30 -21.05
N ALA A 65 -4.78 -36.85 -20.73
CA ALA A 65 -4.94 -38.23 -20.25
C ALA A 65 -6.34 -38.72 -20.66
N ALA A 66 -6.39 -39.42 -21.81
CA ALA A 66 -7.38 -40.42 -22.19
C ALA A 66 -6.80 -41.19 -23.38
#